data_AF-A0A938TCI8-F1
#
_entry.id   AF-A0A938TCI8-F1
#
_cell.length_a   1.000
_cell.length_b   1.000
_cell.length_c   1.000
_cell.angle_alpha   90.00
_cell.angle_beta   90.00
_cell.angle_gamma   90.00
#
_symmetry.space_group_name_H-M   'P 1'
#
loop_
_entity.id
_entity.type
_entity.pdbx_description
1 polymer ?
#
loop_
_entity_poly.entity_id
_entity_poly.type
_entity_poly.pdbx_seq_one_letter_code
_entity_poly.pdbx_strand_id
1 'polypeptide(L)' 'MKLLTDFDPMPWGKHKGVLMQDVPASYLHYLWITGKEHDKQCPVAAYIRRNLAALQQEHPDGIW' A
#
# COMPACT_ATOMS: atom_id res chain seq x y z
N MET A 1 12.22 1.09 11.25
CA MET A 1 10.97 0.63 10.58
C MET A 1 11.37 -0.04 9.27
N LYS A 2 10.95 -1.29 9.02
CA LYS A 2 11.34 -2.00 7.79
C LYS A 2 10.64 -1.37 6.59
N LEU A 3 11.40 -0.94 5.58
CA LEU A 3 10.85 -0.50 4.30
C LEU A 3 10.42 -1.74 3.52
N LEU A 4 9.16 -1.79 3.10
CA LEU A 4 8.69 -2.85 2.21
C LEU A 4 9.13 -2.55 0.78
N THR A 5 9.38 -3.62 0.05
CA THR A 5 9.63 -3.68 -1.38
C THR A 5 8.55 -4.52 -2.06
N ASP A 6 8.54 -4.53 -3.38
CA ASP A 6 7.58 -5.26 -4.21
C ASP A 6 7.55 -6.77 -3.91
N PHE A 7 8.70 -7.33 -3.51
CA PHE A 7 8.88 -8.74 -3.16
C PHE A 7 8.72 -9.04 -1.67
N ASP A 8 8.47 -8.03 -0.84
CA ASP A 8 8.10 -8.32 0.55
C ASP A 8 6.63 -8.78 0.61
N PRO A 9 6.30 -9.75 1.47
CA PRO A 9 4.92 -10.13 1.68
C PRO A 9 4.17 -9.06 2.49
N MET A 10 2.92 -8.83 2.14
CA MET A 10 1.99 -7.99 2.87
C MET A 10 1.88 -8.49 4.32
N PRO A 11 2.17 -7.65 5.32
CA PRO A 11 2.37 -8.11 6.69
C PRO A 11 1.06 -8.52 7.41
N TRP A 12 -0.09 -8.01 6.97
CA TRP A 12 -1.38 -8.20 7.64
C TRP A 12 -2.58 -7.94 6.70
N GLY A 13 -3.79 -8.12 7.23
CA GLY A 13 -5.03 -7.83 6.51
C GLY A 13 -5.48 -8.96 5.58
N LYS A 14 -6.35 -8.62 4.62
CA LYS A 14 -6.98 -9.59 3.71
C LYS A 14 -5.96 -10.26 2.77
N HIS A 15 -4.93 -9.52 2.37
CA HIS A 15 -3.89 -9.98 1.44
C HIS A 15 -2.61 -10.42 2.17
N LYS A 16 -2.68 -10.78 3.45
CA LYS A 16 -1.50 -11.19 4.23
C LYS A 16 -0.74 -12.32 3.52
N GLY A 17 0.58 -12.16 3.37
CA GLY A 17 1.46 -13.13 2.73
C GLY A 17 1.59 -12.99 1.21
N VAL A 18 0.72 -12.20 0.56
CA VAL A 18 0.83 -11.85 -0.86
C VAL A 18 1.94 -10.83 -1.05
N LEU A 19 2.72 -10.91 -2.14
CA LEU A 19 3.76 -9.92 -2.42
C LEU A 19 3.15 -8.54 -2.63
N MET A 20 3.84 -7.48 -2.20
CA MET A 20 3.31 -6.11 -2.27
C MET A 20 2.90 -5.69 -3.69
N GLN A 21 3.65 -6.12 -4.72
CA GLN A 21 3.30 -5.86 -6.13
C GLN A 21 2.02 -6.56 -6.60
N ASP A 22 1.66 -7.68 -5.96
CA ASP A 22 0.47 -8.47 -6.31
C ASP A 22 -0.74 -8.04 -5.46
N VAL A 23 -0.56 -7.09 -4.52
CA VAL A 23 -1.67 -6.52 -3.75
C VAL A 23 -2.41 -5.51 -4.62
N PRO A 24 -3.73 -5.63 -4.81
CA PRO A 24 -4.48 -4.71 -5.65
C PRO A 24 -4.36 -3.25 -5.18
N ALA A 25 -4.11 -2.33 -6.11
CA ALA A 25 -4.04 -0.90 -5.83
C ALA A 25 -5.32 -0.38 -5.14
N SER A 26 -6.50 -0.91 -5.47
CA SER A 26 -7.76 -0.57 -4.77
C SER A 26 -7.78 -0.95 -3.28
N TYR A 27 -7.09 -2.03 -2.90
CA TYR A 27 -6.96 -2.41 -1.49
C TYR A 27 -5.98 -1.49 -0.76
N LEU A 28 -4.84 -1.18 -1.39
CA LEU A 28 -3.88 -0.21 -0.86
C LEU A 28 -4.50 1.19 -0.72
N HIS A 29 -5.32 1.59 -1.69
CA HIS A 29 -6.13 2.81 -1.66
C HIS A 29 -7.08 2.82 -0.46
N TYR A 30 -7.86 1.76 -0.28
CA TYR A 30 -8.73 1.62 0.89
C TYR A 30 -7.95 1.78 2.20
N LEU A 31 -6.82 1.11 2.36
CA LEU A 31 -5.98 1.23 3.57
C LEU A 31 -5.48 2.67 3.77
N TRP A 32 -5.11 3.32 2.67
CA TRP A 32 -4.64 4.69 2.66
C TRP A 32 -5.70 5.66 3.22
N ILE A 33 -6.89 5.67 2.62
CA ILE A 33 -8.00 6.58 3.00
C ILE A 33 -8.63 6.25 4.35
N THR A 34 -8.54 4.99 4.81
CA THR A 34 -9.09 4.58 6.11
C THR A 34 -8.15 4.86 7.29
N GLY A 35 -7.06 5.59 7.06
CA GLY A 35 -6.24 6.19 8.13
C GLY A 35 -4.75 5.83 8.09
N LYS A 36 -4.29 5.02 7.13
CA LYS A 36 -2.84 4.77 6.99
C LYS A 36 -2.07 5.94 6.39
N GLU A 37 -2.74 6.88 5.74
CA GLU A 37 -2.15 8.13 5.26
C GLU A 37 -1.41 8.92 6.36
N HIS A 38 -1.87 8.90 7.60
CA HIS A 38 -1.24 9.66 8.69
C HIS A 38 -0.28 8.81 9.55
N ASP A 39 -0.30 7.50 9.35
CA ASP A 39 0.53 6.56 10.12
C ASP A 39 1.96 6.52 9.54
N LYS A 40 2.84 7.33 10.13
CA LYS A 40 4.26 7.41 9.74
C LYS A 40 5.08 6.19 10.17
N GLN A 41 4.54 5.35 11.06
CA GLN A 41 5.22 4.15 11.56
C GLN A 41 4.77 2.87 10.82
N CYS A 42 3.75 2.96 9.97
CA CYS A 42 3.24 1.83 9.22
C CYS A 42 4.05 1.52 7.94
N PRO A 43 4.65 0.32 7.82
CA PRO A 43 5.53 0.00 6.69
C PRO A 43 4.77 -0.05 5.36
N VAL A 44 3.49 -0.43 5.40
CA VAL A 44 2.57 -0.38 4.25
C VAL A 44 2.30 1.07 3.83
N ALA A 45 2.08 1.98 4.78
CA ALA A 45 1.88 3.39 4.46
C ALA A 45 3.12 4.03 3.83
N ALA A 46 4.32 3.66 4.29
CA ALA A 46 5.56 4.11 3.68
C ALA A 46 5.74 3.57 2.25
N TYR A 47 5.33 2.33 2.00
CA TYR A 47 5.31 1.74 0.66
C TYR A 47 4.35 2.49 -0.28
N ILE A 48 3.11 2.72 0.16
CA ILE A 48 2.09 3.44 -0.63
C ILE A 48 2.60 4.84 -1.02
N ARG A 49 3.18 5.61 -0.08
CA ARG A 49 3.75 6.94 -0.36
C ARG A 49 4.82 6.92 -1.44
N ARG A 50 5.69 5.90 -1.42
CA ARG A 50 6.82 5.79 -2.36
C ARG A 50 6.35 5.38 -3.75
N ASN A 51 5.27 4.61 -3.83
CA ASN A 51 4.73 4.06 -5.08
C ASN A 51 3.45 4.75 -5.54
N LEU A 52 3.12 5.92 -4.98
CA LEU A 52 1.84 6.61 -5.20
C LEU A 52 1.57 6.85 -6.69
N ALA A 53 2.60 7.25 -7.45
CA ALA A 53 2.48 7.50 -8.88
C ALA A 53 2.10 6.24 -9.68
N ALA A 54 2.64 5.06 -9.31
CA ALA A 54 2.28 3.79 -9.95
C ALA A 54 0.87 3.35 -9.54
N LEU A 55 0.55 3.47 -8.24
CA LEU A 55 -0.77 3.12 -7.70
C LEU A 55 -1.90 4.00 -8.27
N GLN A 56 -1.61 5.27 -8.56
CA GLN A 56 -2.52 6.18 -9.27
C GLN A 56 -2.75 5.76 -10.72
N GLN A 57 -1.76 5.18 -11.41
CA GLN A 57 -1.97 4.67 -12.78
C GLN A 57 -2.83 3.41 -12.78
N GLU A 58 -2.64 2.53 -11.80
CA GLU A 58 -3.44 1.29 -11.67
C GLU A 58 -4.85 1.53 -11.13
N HIS A 59 -5.03 2.58 -10.32
CA HIS A 59 -6.32 2.97 -9.75
C HIS A 59 -6.50 4.49 -9.82
N PRO A 60 -6.76 5.03 -11.03
CA PRO A 60 -6.83 6.48 -11.29
C PRO A 60 -8.03 7.15 -10.64
N ASP A 61 -9.11 6.40 -10.40
CA ASP A 61 -10.32 6.89 -9.73
C ASP A 61 -10.16 7.00 -8.20
N GLY A 62 -9.01 6.55 -7.65
CA GLY A 62 -8.72 6.63 -6.23
C GLY A 62 -8.32 8.05 -5.79
N ILE A 63 -8.88 8.51 -4.68
CA ILE A 63 -8.38 9.70 -3.96
C ILE A 63 -7.16 9.27 -3.12
N TRP A 64 -5.96 9.60 -3.59
CA TRP A 64 -4.67 9.24 -3.01
C TRP A 64 -4.00 10.44 -2.34
#